data_AF-A0A956C2F6-F1
#
_entry.id   AF-A0A956C2F6-F1
#
_cell.length_a   1.000
_cell.length_b   1.000
_cell.length_c   1.000
_cell.angle_alpha   90.00
_cell.angle_beta   90.00
_cell.angle_gamma   90.00
#
_symmetry.space_group_name_H-M   'P 1'
#
loop_
_entity.id
_entity.type
_entity.pdbx_description
1 polymer ?
#
loop_
_entity_poly.entity_id
_entity_poly.type
_entity_poly.pdbx_seq_one_letter_code
_entity_poly.pdbx_strand_id
1 'polypeptide(L)'
;MTDITKLDPSTGPYLQGLYAPVLEEITARDLTVEGKLPDDLEGFFVRNGANPRLPPRGRYHWFDGDGMVHAVELGGGKATYRNRFVQTEGLAAEMAAGRPLWTGILEPPDLQSPHGPFKDTANTDLVFHAGKLLALWWQTGVPHVLSLPGLETRGKELFGGSHTRGISAHPKVDPRTGEMIFIAFGMRPPYLEYGVVGADGTLAHFTPIESVPGVRYQHDIAITERFAVLMDLPMFPDPAALAKG
;
A
#
# COMPACT_ATOMS: atom_id res chain seq x y z
N MET A 1 1.77 12.22 -25.41
CA MET A 1 1.58 11.90 -23.99
C MET A 1 1.63 13.20 -23.22
N THR A 2 0.66 13.44 -22.33
CA THR A 2 0.66 14.62 -21.44
C THR A 2 1.79 14.46 -20.44
N ASP A 3 2.60 15.51 -20.28
CA ASP A 3 3.65 15.58 -19.28
C ASP A 3 3.00 15.65 -17.89
N ILE A 4 3.12 14.56 -17.10
CA ILE A 4 2.55 14.47 -15.74
C ILE A 4 3.15 15.49 -14.78
N THR A 5 4.29 16.10 -15.13
CA THR A 5 4.89 17.19 -14.35
C THR A 5 4.30 18.56 -14.69
N LYS A 6 3.42 18.64 -15.70
CA LYS A 6 2.75 19.85 -16.17
C LYS A 6 1.22 19.66 -16.24
N LEU A 7 0.64 19.23 -15.12
CA LEU A 7 -0.80 19.01 -15.03
C LEU A 7 -1.55 20.32 -14.74
N ASP A 8 -2.79 20.36 -15.22
CA ASP A 8 -3.73 21.44 -14.95
C ASP A 8 -3.96 21.55 -13.43
N PRO A 9 -3.83 22.74 -12.81
CA PRO A 9 -4.17 22.98 -11.41
C PRO A 9 -5.56 22.46 -10.99
N SER A 10 -6.51 22.36 -11.92
CA SER A 10 -7.84 21.78 -11.70
C SER A 10 -7.81 20.30 -11.29
N THR A 11 -6.70 19.60 -11.55
CA THR A 11 -6.46 18.20 -11.17
C THR A 11 -6.29 18.04 -9.66
N GLY A 12 -5.92 19.10 -8.94
CA GLY A 12 -5.78 19.13 -7.48
C GLY A 12 -4.37 19.50 -7.00
N PRO A 13 -4.20 19.76 -5.69
CA PRO A 13 -2.93 20.23 -5.13
C PRO A 13 -1.86 19.14 -5.02
N TYR A 14 -2.25 17.86 -5.01
CA TYR A 14 -1.39 16.72 -4.69
C TYR A 14 -0.50 16.25 -5.86
N LEU A 15 -0.20 17.13 -6.82
CA LEU A 15 0.70 16.85 -7.95
C LEU A 15 1.72 17.97 -8.15
N GLN A 16 1.84 18.87 -7.17
CA GLN A 16 2.67 20.06 -7.23
C GLN A 16 3.63 20.12 -6.05
N GLY A 17 4.78 20.78 -6.24
CA GLY A 17 5.78 20.99 -5.19
C GLY A 17 6.23 19.67 -4.57
N LEU A 18 6.06 19.53 -3.25
CA LEU A 18 6.43 18.32 -2.50
C LEU A 18 5.62 17.07 -2.89
N TYR A 19 4.48 17.24 -3.57
CA TYR A 19 3.64 16.15 -4.05
C TYR A 19 3.85 15.84 -5.54
N ALA A 20 4.78 16.53 -6.21
CA ALA A 20 5.06 16.27 -7.61
C ALA A 20 5.60 14.82 -7.79
N PRO A 21 5.17 14.10 -8.84
CA PRO A 21 5.58 12.72 -9.05
C PRO A 21 7.07 12.61 -9.39
N VAL A 22 7.72 11.59 -8.83
CA VAL A 22 9.07 11.15 -9.20
C VAL A 22 8.95 10.01 -10.19
N LEU A 23 9.37 10.23 -11.43
CA LEU A 23 9.25 9.22 -12.50
C LEU A 23 10.50 8.38 -12.69
N GLU A 24 11.66 8.90 -12.29
CA GLU A 24 12.92 8.21 -12.46
C GLU A 24 13.15 7.22 -11.32
N GLU A 25 13.40 5.96 -11.70
CA GLU A 25 13.88 4.93 -10.78
C GLU A 25 15.41 4.90 -10.85
N ILE A 26 16.07 5.16 -9.72
CA ILE A 26 17.52 5.28 -9.65
C ILE A 26 18.11 4.36 -8.57
N THR A 27 19.41 4.14 -8.68
CA THR A 27 20.25 3.56 -7.62
C THR A 27 21.44 4.49 -7.45
N ALA A 28 21.49 5.22 -6.33
CA ALA A 28 22.57 6.12 -6.00
C ALA A 28 23.44 5.47 -4.91
N ARG A 29 24.65 5.07 -5.28
CA ARG A 29 25.65 4.46 -4.39
C ARG A 29 26.56 5.52 -3.80
N ASP A 30 27.21 5.18 -2.68
CA ASP A 30 28.21 6.02 -2.00
C ASP A 30 27.69 7.45 -1.75
N LEU A 31 26.51 7.54 -1.12
CA LEU A 31 25.92 8.84 -0.78
C LEU A 31 26.85 9.66 0.11
N THR A 32 26.84 10.98 -0.08
CA THR A 32 27.57 11.91 0.79
C THR A 32 26.98 11.85 2.21
N VAL A 33 27.85 11.61 3.19
CA VAL A 33 27.51 11.61 4.62
C VAL A 33 28.13 12.83 5.27
N GLU A 34 27.30 13.68 5.86
CA GLU A 34 27.75 14.75 6.74
C GLU A 34 27.77 14.23 8.20
N GLY A 35 28.94 14.26 8.84
CA GLY A 35 29.15 13.64 10.16
C GLY A 35 29.68 12.21 10.05
N LYS A 36 29.20 11.30 10.90
CA LYS A 36 29.60 9.89 10.92
C LYS A 36 28.39 8.99 11.12
N LEU A 37 28.20 8.02 10.22
CA LEU A 37 27.25 6.91 10.44
C LEU A 37 27.80 5.96 11.52
N PRO A 38 26.98 5.51 12.48
CA PRO A 38 27.41 4.51 13.46
C PRO A 38 27.90 3.24 12.76
N ASP A 39 29.05 2.71 13.19
CA ASP A 39 29.68 1.55 12.55
C ASP A 39 28.88 0.26 12.79
N ASP A 40 28.01 0.25 13.81
CA ASP A 40 27.11 -0.83 14.21
C ASP A 40 25.70 -0.72 13.63
N LEU A 41 25.42 0.32 12.82
CA LEU A 41 24.14 0.48 12.13
C LEU A 41 24.17 -0.23 10.77
N GLU A 42 23.43 -1.33 10.69
CA GLU A 42 23.29 -2.13 9.47
C GLU A 42 21.83 -2.44 9.19
N GLY A 43 21.40 -2.24 7.94
CA GLY A 43 20.05 -2.58 7.51
C GLY A 43 19.47 -1.62 6.48
N PHE A 44 18.14 -1.60 6.40
CA PHE A 44 17.41 -0.81 5.42
C PHE A 44 16.38 0.06 6.13
N PHE A 45 16.41 1.36 5.85
CA PHE A 45 15.24 2.20 6.05
C PHE A 45 14.43 2.21 4.76
N VAL A 46 13.21 1.70 4.81
CA VAL A 46 12.31 1.63 3.65
C VAL A 46 11.05 2.42 3.92
N ARG A 47 10.54 3.12 2.90
CA ARG A 47 9.34 3.93 2.98
C ARG A 47 8.54 3.81 1.69
N ASN A 48 7.25 3.54 1.82
CA ASN A 48 6.31 3.58 0.70
C ASN A 48 5.74 4.99 0.51
N GLY A 49 5.12 5.22 -0.63
CA GLY A 49 4.37 6.43 -0.88
C GLY A 49 3.57 6.33 -2.18
N ALA A 50 2.54 7.16 -2.28
CA ALA A 50 1.79 7.31 -3.50
C ALA A 50 2.53 8.21 -4.48
N ASN A 51 2.68 7.72 -5.70
CA ASN A 51 3.39 8.40 -6.76
C ASN A 51 2.76 7.99 -8.10
N PRO A 52 1.90 8.81 -8.72
CA PRO A 52 1.21 8.41 -9.94
C PRO A 52 2.19 8.27 -11.09
N ARG A 53 2.17 7.12 -11.78
CA ARG A 53 3.03 6.88 -12.95
C ARG A 53 2.52 7.58 -14.20
N LEU A 54 1.20 7.69 -14.33
CA LEU A 54 0.50 8.30 -15.47
C LEU A 54 -0.35 9.50 -15.00
N PRO A 55 -0.59 10.49 -15.88
CA PRO A 55 -1.57 11.54 -15.62
C PRO A 55 -2.90 10.96 -15.15
N PRO A 56 -3.44 11.40 -14.00
CA PRO A 56 -4.69 10.88 -13.48
C PRO A 56 -5.87 11.28 -14.38
N ARG A 57 -6.93 10.48 -14.35
CA ARG A 57 -8.21 10.80 -15.01
C ARG A 57 -9.15 11.47 -13.99
N GLY A 58 -9.38 12.76 -14.16
CA GLY A 58 -10.21 13.56 -13.24
C GLY A 58 -9.41 14.14 -12.07
N ARG A 59 -10.07 14.44 -10.96
CA ARG A 59 -9.43 14.98 -9.75
C ARG A 59 -8.58 13.92 -9.06
N TYR A 60 -7.46 14.35 -8.52
CA TYR A 60 -6.46 13.47 -7.91
C TYR A 60 -6.36 13.68 -6.40
N HIS A 61 -6.37 12.56 -5.66
CA HIS A 61 -6.01 12.51 -4.25
C HIS A 61 -4.70 11.76 -4.08
N TRP A 62 -3.91 12.12 -3.08
CA TRP A 62 -2.64 11.46 -2.79
C TRP A 62 -2.76 9.98 -2.40
N PHE A 63 -3.97 9.40 -2.28
CA PHE A 63 -4.15 7.97 -2.01
C PHE A 63 -4.26 7.16 -3.29
N ASP A 64 -4.39 7.82 -4.44
CA ASP A 64 -4.66 7.21 -5.74
C ASP A 64 -3.37 6.86 -6.51
N GLY A 65 -2.22 7.43 -6.11
CA GLY A 65 -0.95 7.21 -6.80
C GLY A 65 -0.44 5.77 -6.67
N ASP A 66 0.29 5.30 -7.67
CA ASP A 66 0.99 4.01 -7.62
C ASP A 66 1.97 3.95 -6.44
N GLY A 67 2.19 2.78 -5.87
CA GLY A 67 3.20 2.60 -4.82
C GLY A 67 4.60 2.81 -5.38
N MET A 68 5.35 3.73 -4.80
CA MET A 68 6.78 3.87 -5.01
C MET A 68 7.51 3.72 -3.69
N VAL A 69 8.39 2.72 -3.61
CA VAL A 69 9.19 2.45 -2.42
C VAL A 69 10.54 3.10 -2.58
N HIS A 70 10.95 3.82 -1.53
CA HIS A 70 12.26 4.41 -1.36
C HIS A 70 13.00 3.63 -0.27
N ALA A 71 14.26 3.29 -0.50
CA ALA A 71 15.11 2.63 0.47
C ALA A 71 16.45 3.35 0.63
N VAL A 72 16.92 3.42 1.86
CA VAL A 72 18.30 3.75 2.22
C VAL A 72 18.90 2.53 2.91
N GLU A 73 19.82 1.87 2.21
CA GLU A 73 20.66 0.80 2.73
C GLU A 73 21.83 1.41 3.51
N LEU A 74 22.03 0.99 4.74
CA LEU A 74 23.08 1.45 5.65
C LEU A 74 23.95 0.26 6.04
N GLY A 75 25.27 0.43 5.99
CA GLY A 75 26.21 -0.59 6.43
C GLY A 75 27.66 -0.20 6.17
N GLY A 76 28.56 -0.60 7.07
CA GLY A 76 30.00 -0.33 6.93
C GLY A 76 30.36 1.15 6.79
N GLY A 77 29.61 2.04 7.47
CA GLY A 77 29.79 3.49 7.39
C GLY A 77 29.34 4.13 6.06
N LYS A 78 28.61 3.40 5.21
CA LYS A 78 28.13 3.86 3.91
C LYS A 78 26.62 3.85 3.82
N ALA A 79 26.09 4.62 2.86
CA ALA A 79 24.68 4.65 2.52
C ALA A 79 24.46 4.49 1.01
N THR A 80 23.44 3.74 0.62
CA THR A 80 22.98 3.61 -0.78
C THR A 80 21.47 3.85 -0.86
N TYR A 81 21.05 4.74 -1.74
CA TYR A 81 19.63 5.04 -1.99
C TYR A 81 19.11 4.33 -3.24
N ARG A 82 17.87 3.85 -3.18
CA ARG A 82 17.13 3.28 -4.33
C ARG A 82 15.66 3.64 -4.25
N ASN A 83 15.01 3.79 -5.40
CA ASN A 83 13.55 3.88 -5.49
C ASN A 83 12.98 3.02 -6.62
N ARG A 84 11.90 2.29 -6.35
CA ARG A 84 11.21 1.46 -7.36
C ARG A 84 9.70 1.59 -7.24
N PHE A 85 9.01 1.59 -8.38
CA PHE A 85 7.57 1.38 -8.41
C PHE A 85 7.24 -0.07 -8.05
N VAL A 86 6.23 -0.25 -7.21
CA VAL A 86 5.63 -1.56 -6.97
C VAL A 86 4.89 -1.97 -8.24
N GLN A 87 5.31 -3.08 -8.84
CA GLN A 87 4.72 -3.58 -10.09
C GLN A 87 3.39 -4.29 -9.78
N THR A 88 2.35 -3.52 -9.50
CA THR A 88 1.00 -4.06 -9.32
C THR A 88 0.36 -4.43 -10.66
N GLU A 89 -0.62 -5.32 -10.64
CA GLU A 89 -1.43 -5.63 -11.84
C GLU A 89 -2.14 -4.39 -12.38
N GLY A 90 -2.59 -3.50 -11.47
CA GLY A 90 -3.21 -2.24 -11.84
C GLY A 90 -2.26 -1.35 -12.64
N LEU A 91 -1.05 -1.14 -12.12
CA LEU A 91 -0.03 -0.36 -12.83
C LEU A 91 0.33 -0.98 -14.19
N ALA A 92 0.55 -2.30 -14.22
CA ALA A 92 0.88 -3.02 -15.45
C ALA A 92 -0.22 -2.86 -16.52
N ALA A 93 -1.49 -2.91 -16.12
CA ALA A 93 -2.63 -2.73 -17.02
C ALA A 93 -2.69 -1.32 -17.62
N GLU A 94 -2.49 -0.26 -16.81
CA GLU A 94 -2.49 1.12 -17.34
C GLU A 94 -1.28 1.40 -18.23
N MET A 95 -0.12 0.84 -17.89
CA MET A 95 1.09 0.94 -18.71
C MET A 95 0.90 0.26 -20.07
N ALA A 96 0.29 -0.93 -20.10
CA ALA A 96 -0.04 -1.64 -21.34
C ALA A 96 -1.07 -0.87 -22.20
N ALA A 97 -2.03 -0.20 -21.55
CA ALA A 97 -3.03 0.64 -22.23
C ALA A 97 -2.48 2.01 -22.66
N GLY A 98 -1.35 2.46 -22.11
CA GLY A 98 -0.77 3.78 -22.33
C GLY A 98 -1.60 4.94 -21.77
N ARG A 99 -2.56 4.66 -20.88
CA ARG A 99 -3.50 5.63 -20.29
C ARG A 99 -4.05 5.13 -18.95
N PRO A 100 -4.51 6.01 -18.06
CA PRO A 100 -5.24 5.60 -16.87
C PRO A 100 -6.51 4.81 -17.23
N LEU A 101 -6.74 3.72 -16.51
CA LEU A 101 -7.94 2.88 -16.62
C LEU A 101 -8.91 3.17 -15.47
N TRP A 102 -8.40 3.55 -14.30
CA TRP A 102 -9.18 3.91 -13.12
C TRP A 102 -9.25 5.43 -12.93
N THR A 103 -10.26 5.89 -12.19
CA THR A 103 -10.32 7.23 -11.60
C THR A 103 -9.90 7.18 -10.14
N GLY A 104 -9.56 8.34 -9.57
CA GLY A 104 -9.24 8.48 -8.15
C GLY A 104 -10.47 8.51 -7.25
N ILE A 105 -10.27 8.47 -5.93
CA ILE A 105 -11.36 8.47 -4.93
C ILE A 105 -12.20 9.75 -4.89
N LEU A 106 -11.73 10.84 -5.50
CA LEU A 106 -12.51 12.08 -5.63
C LEU A 106 -13.51 12.02 -6.78
N GLU A 107 -13.44 11.00 -7.63
CA GLU A 107 -14.40 10.79 -8.71
C GLU A 107 -15.40 9.69 -8.31
N PRO A 108 -16.62 9.71 -8.88
CA PRO A 108 -17.56 8.61 -8.71
C PRO A 108 -16.93 7.27 -9.12
N PRO A 109 -17.02 6.21 -8.31
CA PRO A 109 -16.44 4.92 -8.64
C PRO A 109 -17.13 4.30 -9.86
N ASP A 110 -16.35 3.76 -10.79
CA ASP A 110 -16.87 3.01 -11.92
C ASP A 110 -17.20 1.58 -11.51
N LEU A 111 -18.44 1.38 -11.04
CA LEU A 111 -18.94 0.07 -10.61
C LEU A 111 -19.11 -0.93 -11.76
N GLN A 112 -19.02 -0.49 -13.02
CA GLN A 112 -19.16 -1.33 -14.21
C GLN A 112 -17.81 -1.71 -14.84
N SER A 113 -16.72 -1.13 -14.35
CA SER A 113 -15.36 -1.44 -14.82
C SER A 113 -15.06 -2.94 -14.71
N PRO A 114 -14.59 -3.60 -15.79
CA PRO A 114 -14.17 -5.00 -15.72
C PRO A 114 -12.93 -5.21 -14.84
N HIS A 115 -12.24 -4.13 -14.46
CA HIS A 115 -11.08 -4.16 -13.58
C HIS A 115 -11.42 -3.87 -12.11
N GLY A 116 -12.71 -3.74 -11.79
CA GLY A 116 -13.19 -3.31 -10.49
C GLY A 116 -13.19 -1.78 -10.31
N PRO A 117 -13.85 -1.29 -9.24
CA PRO A 117 -14.11 0.14 -9.06
C PRO A 117 -12.90 0.94 -8.61
N PHE A 118 -11.91 0.28 -7.99
CA PHE A 118 -10.70 0.91 -7.46
C PHE A 118 -9.47 0.11 -7.85
N LYS A 119 -8.35 0.82 -7.99
CA LYS A 119 -7.04 0.25 -8.31
C LYS A 119 -6.27 -0.08 -7.04
N ASP A 120 -5.85 -1.32 -6.87
CA ASP A 120 -4.85 -1.67 -5.84
C ASP A 120 -3.49 -1.10 -6.25
N THR A 121 -3.04 -0.09 -5.51
CA THR A 121 -1.79 0.63 -5.78
C THR A 121 -0.63 0.19 -4.90
N ALA A 122 -0.86 -0.64 -3.87
CA ALA A 122 0.17 -1.08 -2.91
C ALA A 122 1.04 0.07 -2.38
N ASN A 123 0.44 1.24 -2.10
CA ASN A 123 1.14 2.51 -1.88
C ASN A 123 1.21 3.00 -0.44
N THR A 124 0.61 2.26 0.51
CA THR A 124 0.24 2.83 1.81
C THR A 124 1.31 2.58 2.85
N ASP A 125 1.69 1.33 3.05
CA ASP A 125 2.69 0.97 4.05
C ASP A 125 3.53 -0.25 3.62
N LEU A 126 4.56 -0.55 4.42
CA LEU A 126 5.42 -1.70 4.31
C LEU A 126 5.46 -2.47 5.63
N VAL A 127 5.47 -3.81 5.55
CA VAL A 127 5.74 -4.66 6.71
C VAL A 127 6.79 -5.72 6.36
N PHE A 128 7.71 -5.98 7.28
CA PHE A 128 8.65 -7.10 7.17
C PHE A 128 8.15 -8.28 8.01
N HIS A 129 7.88 -9.41 7.38
CA HIS A 129 7.33 -10.59 8.04
C HIS A 129 7.77 -11.87 7.32
N ALA A 130 8.10 -12.92 8.08
CA ALA A 130 8.54 -14.21 7.55
C ALA A 130 9.66 -14.09 6.48
N GLY A 131 10.61 -13.18 6.70
CA GLY A 131 11.76 -12.94 5.79
C GLY A 131 11.42 -12.16 4.52
N LYS A 132 10.21 -11.59 4.40
CA LYS A 132 9.72 -10.89 3.22
C LYS A 132 9.35 -9.45 3.55
N LEU A 133 9.69 -8.51 2.68
CA LEU A 133 9.16 -7.15 2.70
C LEU A 133 7.88 -7.10 1.87
N LEU A 134 6.77 -6.67 2.46
CA LEU A 134 5.45 -6.62 1.83
C LEU A 134 5.00 -5.18 1.64
N ALA A 135 4.57 -4.81 0.43
CA ALA A 135 3.89 -3.55 0.14
C ALA A 135 2.37 -3.71 0.17
N LEU A 136 1.71 -2.78 0.86
CA LEU A 136 0.32 -2.90 1.26
C LEU A 136 -0.54 -1.72 0.78
N TRP A 137 -1.84 -1.96 0.63
CA TRP A 137 -2.80 -0.98 0.13
C TRP A 137 -3.89 -0.68 1.15
N TRP A 138 -4.30 0.59 1.22
CA TRP A 138 -5.18 1.13 2.25
C TRP A 138 -6.61 0.57 2.22
N GLN A 139 -7.11 0.03 1.11
CA GLN A 139 -8.47 -0.55 1.01
C GLN A 139 -8.52 -2.07 1.19
N THR A 140 -7.54 -2.69 1.85
CA THR A 140 -7.39 -4.16 1.89
C THR A 140 -7.00 -4.69 0.51
N GLY A 141 -5.70 -4.70 0.23
CA GLY A 141 -5.13 -5.18 -1.04
C GLY A 141 -4.39 -6.50 -0.89
N VAL A 142 -4.02 -7.12 -2.00
CA VAL A 142 -3.14 -8.30 -1.96
C VAL A 142 -1.71 -7.82 -1.75
N PRO A 143 -0.99 -8.27 -0.71
CA PRO A 143 0.36 -7.79 -0.45
C PRO A 143 1.31 -8.17 -1.59
N HIS A 144 2.21 -7.25 -1.93
CA HIS A 144 3.22 -7.47 -2.95
C HIS A 144 4.59 -7.68 -2.28
N VAL A 145 5.25 -8.79 -2.60
CA VAL A 145 6.59 -9.11 -2.07
C VAL A 145 7.63 -8.29 -2.81
N LEU A 146 8.47 -7.57 -2.08
CA LEU A 146 9.61 -6.82 -2.61
C LEU A 146 10.91 -7.49 -2.19
N SER A 147 11.87 -7.61 -3.11
CA SER A 147 13.22 -8.07 -2.76
C SER A 147 14.06 -6.96 -2.14
N LEU A 148 14.93 -7.34 -1.21
CA LEU A 148 16.04 -6.49 -0.76
C LEU A 148 17.36 -7.06 -1.31
N PRO A 149 18.33 -6.22 -1.71
CA PRO A 149 18.31 -4.75 -1.66
C PRO A 149 17.62 -4.07 -2.86
N GLY A 150 17.24 -4.82 -3.90
CA GLY A 150 16.90 -4.25 -5.22
C GLY A 150 15.51 -3.62 -5.37
N LEU A 151 14.60 -3.86 -4.42
CA LEU A 151 13.19 -3.41 -4.41
C LEU A 151 12.35 -3.93 -5.58
N GLU A 152 12.80 -4.98 -6.28
CA GLU A 152 12.00 -5.58 -7.35
C GLU A 152 10.77 -6.29 -6.78
N THR A 153 9.61 -6.10 -7.41
CA THR A 153 8.39 -6.85 -7.07
C THR A 153 8.53 -8.30 -7.52
N ARG A 154 8.39 -9.24 -6.58
CA ARG A 154 8.55 -10.69 -6.80
C ARG A 154 7.24 -11.44 -6.96
N GLY A 155 6.12 -10.78 -6.71
CA GLY A 155 4.79 -11.35 -6.85
C GLY A 155 3.90 -11.00 -5.66
N LYS A 156 2.79 -11.72 -5.55
CA LYS A 156 1.80 -11.57 -4.47
C LYS A 156 2.11 -12.53 -3.33
N GLU A 157 1.87 -12.11 -2.10
CA GLU A 157 1.89 -12.98 -0.92
C GLU A 157 0.48 -13.51 -0.65
N LEU A 158 0.36 -14.84 -0.56
CA LEU A 158 -0.92 -15.55 -0.36
C LEU A 158 -0.91 -16.41 0.92
N PHE A 159 0.09 -16.22 1.78
CA PHE A 159 0.20 -16.77 3.14
C PHE A 159 0.02 -18.29 3.22
N GLY A 160 0.75 -19.04 2.38
CA GLY A 160 0.66 -20.50 2.32
C GLY A 160 -0.30 -21.04 1.24
N GLY A 161 -0.92 -20.17 0.44
CA GLY A 161 -1.32 -20.52 -0.93
C GLY A 161 -2.75 -20.24 -1.36
N SER A 162 -3.60 -19.60 -0.55
CA SER A 162 -4.98 -19.32 -0.98
C SER A 162 -5.63 -18.06 -0.40
N HIS A 163 -4.92 -17.27 0.40
CA HIS A 163 -5.48 -16.02 0.93
C HIS A 163 -5.59 -14.96 -0.16
N THR A 164 -6.74 -14.90 -0.82
CA THR A 164 -7.02 -13.95 -1.90
C THR A 164 -7.77 -12.70 -1.43
N ARG A 165 -8.21 -12.67 -0.17
CA ARG A 165 -9.00 -11.58 0.39
C ARG A 165 -8.21 -10.26 0.53
N GLY A 166 -6.89 -10.35 0.60
CA GLY A 166 -6.00 -9.23 0.91
C GLY A 166 -5.96 -8.93 2.42
N ILE A 167 -5.14 -7.94 2.80
CA ILE A 167 -5.00 -7.47 4.18
C ILE A 167 -4.95 -5.94 4.22
N SER A 168 -5.33 -5.35 5.36
CA SER A 168 -5.17 -3.94 5.65
C SER A 168 -3.73 -3.48 5.56
N ALA A 169 -3.52 -2.19 5.30
CA ALA A 169 -2.19 -1.60 5.23
C ALA A 169 -1.42 -1.59 6.55
N HIS A 170 -2.08 -1.75 7.70
CA HIS A 170 -1.45 -1.60 9.01
C HIS A 170 -1.46 -2.89 9.86
N PRO A 171 -0.94 -4.03 9.34
CA PRO A 171 -0.79 -5.20 10.17
C PRO A 171 0.24 -4.94 11.28
N LYS A 172 0.13 -5.67 12.39
CA LYS A 172 1.07 -5.58 13.51
C LYS A 172 1.79 -6.91 13.65
N VAL A 173 3.12 -6.87 13.69
CA VAL A 173 3.94 -8.05 13.98
C VAL A 173 4.23 -8.07 15.47
N ASP A 174 3.81 -9.14 16.16
CA ASP A 174 4.14 -9.34 17.56
C ASP A 174 5.65 -9.66 17.68
N PRO A 175 6.45 -8.84 18.39
CA PRO A 175 7.88 -9.07 18.52
C PRO A 175 8.26 -10.31 19.34
N ARG A 176 7.32 -10.90 20.11
CA ARG A 176 7.54 -12.07 20.94
C ARG A 176 7.27 -13.37 20.20
N THR A 177 6.18 -13.43 19.44
CA THR A 177 5.76 -14.65 18.72
C THR A 177 6.19 -14.64 17.25
N GLY A 178 6.41 -13.46 16.68
CA GLY A 178 6.64 -13.26 15.25
C GLY A 178 5.37 -13.35 14.42
N GLU A 179 4.19 -13.51 15.04
CA GLU A 179 2.91 -13.54 14.34
C GLU A 179 2.56 -12.16 13.79
N MET A 180 1.97 -12.11 12.60
CA MET A 180 1.44 -10.90 12.00
C MET A 180 -0.09 -10.89 12.09
N ILE A 181 -0.62 -9.93 12.82
CA ILE A 181 -2.04 -9.71 13.04
C ILE A 181 -2.53 -8.63 12.07
N PHE A 182 -3.65 -8.88 11.40
CA PHE A 182 -4.22 -7.95 10.44
C PHE A 182 -5.75 -7.94 10.47
N ILE A 183 -6.34 -6.96 9.78
CA ILE A 183 -7.76 -6.96 9.45
C ILE A 183 -7.94 -6.94 7.94
N ALA A 184 -9.07 -7.46 7.47
CA ALA A 184 -9.54 -7.28 6.11
C ALA A 184 -10.96 -6.71 6.16
N PHE A 185 -11.25 -5.72 5.33
CA PHE A 185 -12.57 -5.11 5.27
C PHE A 185 -13.02 -4.92 3.83
N GLY A 186 -14.31 -4.68 3.61
CA GLY A 186 -14.85 -4.58 2.26
C GLY A 186 -16.27 -4.02 2.21
N MET A 187 -16.76 -3.86 0.98
CA MET A 187 -18.08 -3.29 0.72
C MET A 187 -19.24 -4.30 0.81
N ARG A 188 -18.95 -5.59 1.01
CA ARG A 188 -19.94 -6.68 1.09
C ARG A 188 -19.67 -7.53 2.34
N PRO A 189 -20.69 -8.18 2.93
CA PRO A 189 -20.47 -9.13 4.02
C PRO A 189 -19.53 -10.28 3.60
N PRO A 190 -18.65 -10.76 4.51
CA PRO A 190 -18.35 -10.17 5.82
C PRO A 190 -17.65 -8.80 5.70
N TYR A 191 -18.13 -7.80 6.46
CA TYR A 191 -17.66 -6.41 6.33
C TYR A 191 -16.29 -6.17 6.96
N LEU A 192 -15.97 -6.94 8.00
CA LEU A 192 -14.70 -6.93 8.71
C LEU A 192 -14.34 -8.37 9.07
N GLU A 193 -13.07 -8.71 8.86
CA GLU A 193 -12.48 -9.99 9.17
C GLU A 193 -11.16 -9.76 9.92
N TYR A 194 -10.88 -10.64 10.88
CA TYR A 194 -9.64 -10.65 11.65
C TYR A 194 -8.77 -11.82 11.20
N GLY A 195 -7.46 -11.57 11.06
CA GLY A 195 -6.52 -12.59 10.61
C GLY A 195 -5.20 -12.60 11.38
N VAL A 196 -4.61 -13.79 11.45
CA VAL A 196 -3.27 -14.03 12.01
C VAL A 196 -2.48 -14.88 11.03
N VAL A 197 -1.31 -14.39 10.65
CA VAL A 197 -0.29 -15.14 9.93
C VAL A 197 0.79 -15.54 10.92
N GLY A 198 1.15 -16.82 10.94
CA GLY A 198 2.24 -17.32 11.79
C GLY A 198 3.60 -16.76 11.35
N ALA A 199 4.59 -16.84 12.24
CA ALA A 199 5.97 -16.41 11.95
C ALA A 199 6.62 -17.14 10.75
N ASP A 200 6.07 -18.30 10.37
CA ASP A 200 6.45 -19.09 9.20
C ASP A 200 5.88 -18.54 7.88
N GLY A 201 5.00 -17.54 7.95
CA GLY A 201 4.33 -16.93 6.80
C GLY A 201 3.04 -17.64 6.37
N THR A 202 2.52 -18.59 7.15
CA THR A 202 1.28 -19.31 6.85
C THR A 202 0.09 -18.67 7.55
N LEU A 203 -1.06 -18.55 6.87
CA LEU A 203 -2.30 -18.09 7.50
C LEU A 203 -2.75 -19.09 8.57
N ALA A 204 -2.66 -18.70 9.84
CA ALA A 204 -2.98 -19.53 10.98
C ALA A 204 -4.44 -19.39 11.43
N HIS A 205 -5.01 -18.19 11.28
CA HIS A 205 -6.38 -17.88 11.68
C HIS A 205 -6.98 -16.81 10.77
N PHE A 206 -8.26 -16.97 10.42
CA PHE A 206 -9.03 -15.97 9.71
C PHE A 206 -10.52 -16.14 10.01
N THR A 207 -11.17 -15.10 10.56
CA THR A 207 -12.58 -15.16 10.99
C THR A 207 -13.31 -13.85 10.71
N PRO A 208 -14.61 -13.89 10.32
CA PRO A 208 -15.42 -12.69 10.25
C PRO A 208 -15.71 -12.12 11.65
N ILE A 209 -15.91 -10.80 11.72
CA ILE A 209 -16.38 -10.07 12.90
C ILE A 209 -17.84 -9.69 12.67
N GLU A 210 -18.75 -10.56 13.11
CA GLU A 210 -20.19 -10.46 12.81
C GLU A 210 -20.89 -9.26 13.45
N SER A 211 -20.30 -8.70 14.52
CA SER A 211 -20.88 -7.56 15.24
C SER A 211 -20.84 -6.24 14.46
N VAL A 212 -20.08 -6.16 13.36
CA VAL A 212 -19.99 -4.96 12.52
C VAL A 212 -21.18 -4.94 11.55
N PRO A 213 -22.12 -3.98 11.70
CA PRO A 213 -23.43 -4.05 11.04
C PRO A 213 -23.41 -3.59 9.56
N GLY A 214 -22.28 -3.12 9.05
CA GLY A 214 -22.18 -2.54 7.72
C GLY A 214 -20.75 -2.18 7.33
N VAL A 215 -20.59 -1.56 6.16
CA VAL A 215 -19.29 -1.14 5.66
C VAL A 215 -18.67 -0.12 6.62
N ARG A 216 -17.43 -0.40 7.04
CA ARG A 216 -16.60 0.48 7.87
C ARG A 216 -15.21 0.48 7.29
N TYR A 217 -14.71 1.66 6.94
CA TYR A 217 -13.32 1.80 6.55
C TYR A 217 -12.47 1.85 7.82
N GLN A 218 -11.83 0.74 8.16
CA GLN A 218 -10.92 0.64 9.30
C GLN A 218 -9.49 0.72 8.80
N HIS A 219 -8.84 1.87 9.02
CA HIS A 219 -7.49 2.06 8.52
C HIS A 219 -6.47 1.23 9.29
N ASP A 220 -6.60 1.18 10.62
CA ASP A 220 -5.58 0.65 11.52
C ASP A 220 -6.19 -0.27 12.59
N ILE A 221 -5.35 -1.05 13.25
CA ILE A 221 -5.64 -1.99 14.35
C ILE A 221 -4.60 -1.78 15.45
N ALA A 222 -4.97 -1.96 16.72
CA ALA A 222 -3.99 -2.05 17.80
C ALA A 222 -3.93 -3.47 18.36
N ILE A 223 -2.75 -3.89 18.80
CA ILE A 223 -2.55 -5.17 19.50
C ILE A 223 -1.93 -4.94 20.87
N THR A 224 -2.28 -5.82 21.80
CA THR A 224 -1.68 -5.96 23.13
C THR A 224 -1.33 -7.42 23.34
N GLU A 225 -0.67 -7.76 24.46
CA GLU A 225 -0.35 -9.16 24.79
C GLU A 225 -1.56 -10.10 24.77
N ARG A 226 -2.78 -9.60 24.98
CA ARG A 226 -4.00 -10.44 25.11
C ARG A 226 -5.15 -10.06 24.19
N PHE A 227 -5.10 -8.88 23.55
CA PHE A 227 -6.22 -8.34 22.81
C PHE A 227 -5.78 -7.68 21.52
N ALA A 228 -6.51 -7.97 20.45
CA ALA A 228 -6.62 -7.11 19.29
C ALA A 228 -7.75 -6.11 19.50
N VAL A 229 -7.52 -4.83 19.19
CA VAL A 229 -8.49 -3.74 19.32
C VAL A 229 -8.89 -3.26 17.94
N LEU A 230 -10.15 -3.52 17.59
CA LEU A 230 -10.78 -3.14 16.34
C LEU A 230 -11.56 -1.83 16.54
N MET A 231 -11.39 -0.87 15.63
CA MET A 231 -11.95 0.47 15.77
C MET A 231 -13.13 0.66 14.79
N ASP A 232 -14.35 0.45 15.27
CA ASP A 232 -15.58 0.76 14.52
C ASP A 232 -15.86 2.28 14.53
N LEU A 233 -15.25 2.98 13.58
CA LEU A 233 -15.29 4.44 13.44
C LEU A 233 -16.39 4.89 12.45
N PRO A 234 -16.89 6.13 12.54
CA PRO A 234 -18.05 6.59 11.77
C PRO A 234 -17.77 6.89 10.27
N MET A 235 -16.72 6.32 9.67
CA MET A 235 -16.42 6.47 8.25
C MET A 235 -17.00 5.30 7.45
N PHE A 236 -18.04 5.59 6.68
CA PHE A 236 -18.72 4.60 5.84
C PHE A 236 -19.24 5.26 4.54
N PRO A 237 -19.37 4.50 3.45
CA PRO A 237 -19.97 5.01 2.22
C PRO A 237 -21.47 5.26 2.42
N ASP A 238 -21.96 6.42 1.96
CA ASP A 238 -23.39 6.77 1.96
C ASP A 238 -23.94 6.70 0.52
N PRO A 239 -24.73 5.67 0.17
CA PRO A 239 -25.33 5.54 -1.16
C PRO A 239 -26.28 6.69 -1.51
N ALA A 240 -26.97 7.27 -0.52
CA ALA A 240 -27.90 8.38 -0.74
C ALA A 240 -27.16 9.69 -1.00
N ALA A 241 -25.98 9.88 -0.42
CA ALA A 241 -25.08 10.97 -0.78
C ALA A 241 -24.51 10.76 -2.19
N LEU A 242 -23.99 9.58 -2.51
CA LEU A 242 -23.43 9.26 -3.83
C LEU A 242 -24.45 9.47 -4.97
N ALA A 243 -25.72 9.13 -4.76
CA ALA A 243 -26.78 9.31 -5.75
C ALA A 243 -27.08 10.79 -6.08
N LYS A 244 -26.62 11.75 -5.26
CA LYS A 244 -26.83 13.19 -5.47
C LYS A 244 -25.73 13.85 -6.31
N GLY A 245 -24.63 13.13 -6.59
CA GLY A 245 -23.42 13.67 -7.22
C GLY A 245 -22.52 14.41 -6.25
#